data_AF-A0A4P5V6S7-F1
#
_entry.id   AF-A0A4P5V6S7-F1
#
_cell.length_a   1.000
_cell.length_b   1.000
_cell.length_c   1.000
_cell.angle_alpha   90.00
_cell.angle_beta   90.00
_cell.angle_gamma   90.00
#
_symmetry.space_group_name_H-M   'P 1'
#
loop_
_entity.id
_entity.type
_entity.pdbx_description
1 polymer ?
#
loop_
_entity_poly.entity_id
_entity_poly.type
_entity_poly.pdbx_seq_one_letter_code
_entity_poly.pdbx_strand_id
1 'polypeptide(L)'
;MPKLVETAYKYLDTCEEPKGSNRGPLIDRWLKALGSPVGSAWCAAFVWGMLDEAGETRTLKRSGRVQFMVDSGRLLPADKAVLGDLVVFYFPKLQRYAHIGIVVGKTSKRLDVIEGNTIPDGAVGDQREGYGVAKKSRLISDRIKVLRQA
;
A
#
# COMPACT_ATOMS: atom_id res chain seq x y z
N MET A 1 -17.26 9.12 2.60
CA MET A 1 -15.95 8.71 2.02
C MET A 1 -15.88 7.19 2.12
N PRO A 2 -15.19 6.44 1.23
CA PRO A 2 -15.13 4.98 1.39
C PRO A 2 -14.53 4.60 2.74
N LYS A 3 -15.08 3.59 3.41
CA LYS A 3 -14.63 3.16 4.74
C LYS A 3 -13.15 2.76 4.74
N LEU A 4 -12.68 2.13 3.66
CA LEU A 4 -11.25 1.83 3.47
C LEU A 4 -10.36 3.08 3.51
N VAL A 5 -10.82 4.20 2.93
CA VAL A 5 -10.09 5.47 2.96
C VAL A 5 -10.07 6.04 4.38
N GLU A 6 -11.21 6.02 5.07
CA GLU A 6 -11.31 6.46 6.48
C GLU A 6 -10.37 5.65 7.38
N THR A 7 -10.36 4.33 7.23
CA THR A 7 -9.45 3.43 7.97
C THR A 7 -7.98 3.76 7.70
N ALA A 8 -7.59 3.98 6.44
CA ALA A 8 -6.21 4.31 6.09
C ALA A 8 -5.73 5.62 6.77
N TYR A 9 -6.59 6.63 6.87
CA TYR A 9 -6.25 7.90 7.54
C TYR A 9 -5.99 7.74 9.05
N LYS A 10 -6.61 6.76 9.73
CA LYS A 10 -6.38 6.53 11.17
C LYS A 10 -4.94 6.17 11.51
N TYR A 11 -4.23 5.58 10.54
CA TYR A 11 -2.88 5.05 10.74
C TYR A 11 -1.80 5.92 10.13
N LEU A 12 -2.14 7.11 9.63
CA LEU A 12 -1.15 8.07 9.16
C LEU A 12 -0.10 8.34 10.25
N ASP A 13 1.16 8.51 9.85
CA ASP A 13 2.31 8.75 10.73
C ASP A 13 2.70 7.59 11.66
N THR A 14 2.03 6.43 11.56
CA THR A 14 2.50 5.19 12.19
C THR A 14 3.91 4.89 11.70
N CYS A 15 4.86 4.70 12.63
CA CYS A 15 6.25 4.43 12.33
C CYS A 15 6.71 3.09 12.90
N GLU A 16 7.81 2.58 12.35
CA GLU A 16 8.54 1.45 12.90
C GLU A 16 9.19 1.77 14.25
N GLU A 17 9.28 0.74 15.08
CA GLU A 17 9.87 0.77 16.41
C GLU A 17 10.80 -0.46 16.61
N PRO A 18 12.14 -0.28 16.56
CA PRO A 18 12.86 0.96 16.24
C PRO A 18 12.77 1.32 14.74
N LYS A 19 13.03 2.59 14.40
CA LYS A 19 13.01 3.06 13.00
C LYS A 19 13.97 2.26 12.10
N GLY A 20 13.51 1.84 10.92
CA GLY A 20 14.30 1.10 9.92
C GLY A 20 14.43 -0.38 10.21
N SER A 21 13.63 -0.92 11.13
CA SER A 21 13.67 -2.33 11.52
C SER A 21 12.64 -3.19 10.80
N ASN A 22 11.67 -2.59 10.11
CA ASN A 22 10.43 -3.25 9.68
C ASN A 22 9.65 -3.90 10.85
N ARG A 23 9.80 -3.35 12.07
CA ARG A 23 9.16 -3.83 13.31
C ARG A 23 8.29 -2.76 13.93
N GLY A 24 7.37 -3.21 14.78
CA GLY A 24 6.58 -2.37 15.67
C GLY A 24 5.31 -3.11 16.07
N PRO A 25 4.66 -2.81 17.21
CA PRO A 25 3.52 -3.58 17.69
C PRO A 25 2.38 -3.72 16.67
N LEU A 26 2.05 -2.63 15.96
CA LEU A 26 1.04 -2.62 14.90
C LEU A 26 1.54 -3.30 13.61
N ILE A 27 2.77 -3.03 13.21
CA ILE A 27 3.38 -3.58 12.00
C ILE A 27 3.51 -5.10 12.10
N ASP A 28 4.00 -5.61 13.24
CA ASP A 28 4.10 -7.03 13.55
C ASP A 28 2.72 -7.69 13.54
N ARG A 29 1.68 -7.00 14.02
CA ARG A 29 0.29 -7.48 13.96
C ARG A 29 -0.19 -7.62 12.52
N TRP A 30 0.02 -6.61 11.68
CA TRP A 30 -0.35 -6.68 10.27
C TRP A 30 0.42 -7.78 9.52
N LEU A 31 1.73 -7.93 9.77
CA LEU A 31 2.56 -8.97 9.17
C LEU A 31 2.04 -10.37 9.54
N LYS A 32 1.79 -10.61 10.83
CA LYS A 32 1.19 -11.87 11.32
C LYS A 32 -0.20 -12.11 10.72
N ALA A 33 -1.05 -11.09 10.69
CA ALA A 33 -2.40 -11.15 10.11
C ALA A 33 -2.38 -11.36 8.58
N LEU A 34 -1.30 -11.02 7.89
CA LEU A 34 -1.08 -11.37 6.49
C LEU A 34 -0.49 -12.78 6.33
N GLY A 35 0.20 -13.30 7.35
CA GLY A 35 0.96 -14.54 7.30
C GLY A 35 2.40 -14.35 6.80
N SER A 36 2.89 -13.11 6.81
CA SER A 36 4.27 -12.78 6.46
C SER A 36 5.18 -12.86 7.69
N PRO A 37 6.46 -13.25 7.55
CA PRO A 37 7.42 -13.15 8.62
C PRO A 37 7.54 -11.72 9.16
N VAL A 38 7.60 -11.60 10.48
CA VAL A 38 7.83 -10.33 11.16
C VAL A 38 9.21 -9.77 10.76
N GLY A 39 9.32 -8.45 10.58
CA GLY A 39 10.53 -7.81 10.02
C GLY A 39 10.58 -7.81 8.48
N SER A 40 9.59 -8.38 7.80
CA SER A 40 9.46 -8.22 6.35
C SER A 40 8.99 -6.81 5.99
N ALA A 41 9.30 -6.39 4.77
CA ALA A 41 8.67 -5.21 4.19
C ALA A 41 7.13 -5.31 4.26
N TRP A 42 6.47 -4.28 4.78
CA TRP A 42 5.11 -4.38 5.29
C TRP A 42 4.05 -3.57 4.52
N CYS A 43 4.34 -3.07 3.32
CA CYS A 43 3.36 -2.32 2.49
C CYS A 43 2.08 -3.13 2.20
N ALA A 44 2.22 -4.39 1.77
CA ALA A 44 1.09 -5.28 1.53
C ALA A 44 0.36 -5.68 2.83
N ALA A 45 1.11 -5.81 3.94
CA ALA A 45 0.54 -6.10 5.25
C ALA A 45 -0.32 -4.96 5.77
N PHE A 46 0.14 -3.73 5.61
CA PHE A 46 -0.65 -2.53 5.88
C PHE A 46 -1.95 -2.54 5.09
N VAL A 47 -1.89 -2.66 3.75
CA VAL A 47 -3.10 -2.67 2.90
C VAL A 47 -4.05 -3.79 3.28
N TRP A 48 -3.54 -5.00 3.55
CA TRP A 48 -4.36 -6.12 4.00
C TRP A 48 -5.06 -5.83 5.34
N GLY A 49 -4.34 -5.21 6.29
CA GLY A 49 -4.91 -4.78 7.57
C GLY A 49 -5.99 -3.72 7.41
N MET A 50 -5.81 -2.77 6.48
CA MET A 50 -6.84 -1.75 6.20
C MET A 50 -8.10 -2.37 5.59
N LEU A 51 -7.95 -3.31 4.64
CA LEU A 51 -9.07 -4.06 4.07
C LEU A 51 -9.81 -4.87 5.15
N ASP A 52 -9.08 -5.49 6.08
CA ASP A 52 -9.63 -6.26 7.20
C ASP A 52 -10.46 -5.36 8.13
N GLU A 53 -9.89 -4.25 8.62
CA GLU A 53 -10.57 -3.33 9.53
C GLU A 53 -11.73 -2.59 8.86
N ALA A 54 -11.61 -2.25 7.58
CA ALA A 54 -12.72 -1.68 6.82
C ALA A 54 -13.86 -2.68 6.62
N GLY A 55 -13.63 -3.98 6.75
CA GLY A 55 -14.62 -5.03 6.49
C GLY A 55 -14.86 -5.23 5.01
N GLU A 56 -13.86 -4.97 4.16
CA GLU A 56 -13.95 -5.16 2.72
C GLU A 56 -14.00 -6.65 2.38
N THR A 57 -14.77 -7.01 1.34
CA THR A 57 -14.80 -8.39 0.84
C THR A 57 -13.48 -8.69 0.13
N ARG A 58 -12.72 -9.66 0.65
CA ARG A 58 -11.36 -9.95 0.14
C ARG A 58 -11.39 -11.03 -0.94
N THR A 59 -11.35 -10.60 -2.21
CA THR A 59 -11.21 -11.52 -3.36
C THR A 59 -9.77 -11.66 -3.85
N LEU A 60 -8.87 -10.77 -3.40
CA LEU A 60 -7.43 -10.86 -3.71
C LEU A 60 -6.76 -11.96 -2.89
N LYS A 61 -5.75 -12.59 -3.48
CA LYS A 61 -4.88 -13.56 -2.82
C LYS A 61 -4.15 -12.89 -1.65
N ARG A 62 -4.31 -13.45 -0.46
CA ARG A 62 -3.58 -13.07 0.75
C ARG A 62 -2.07 -13.31 0.57
N SER A 63 -1.27 -12.25 0.48
CA SER A 63 0.16 -12.36 0.19
C SER A 63 0.96 -11.09 0.54
N GLY A 64 2.16 -11.27 1.11
CA GLY A 64 3.19 -10.21 1.24
C GLY A 64 3.84 -9.81 -0.08
N ARG A 65 3.76 -10.68 -1.10
CA ARG A 65 4.25 -10.40 -2.45
C ARG A 65 3.14 -9.72 -3.25
N VAL A 66 3.26 -8.41 -3.47
CA VAL A 66 2.29 -7.58 -4.20
C VAL A 66 1.90 -8.18 -5.56
N GLN A 67 2.87 -8.73 -6.31
CA GLN A 67 2.57 -9.38 -7.60
C GLN A 67 1.49 -10.46 -7.48
N PHE A 68 1.51 -11.29 -6.43
CA PHE A 68 0.48 -12.33 -6.26
C PHE A 68 -0.91 -11.77 -5.96
N MET A 69 -1.01 -10.58 -5.35
CA MET A 69 -2.29 -9.88 -5.21
C MET A 69 -2.77 -9.38 -6.57
N VAL A 70 -1.87 -8.79 -7.36
CA VAL A 70 -2.17 -8.32 -8.73
C VAL A 70 -2.66 -9.46 -9.61
N ASP A 71 -1.97 -10.61 -9.60
CA ASP A 71 -2.31 -11.78 -10.43
C ASP A 71 -3.69 -12.37 -10.11
N SER A 72 -4.23 -12.08 -8.92
CA SER A 72 -5.55 -12.56 -8.46
C SER A 72 -6.68 -11.55 -8.61
N GLY A 73 -6.40 -10.33 -9.08
CA GLY A 73 -7.39 -9.26 -9.16
C GLY A 73 -7.49 -8.64 -10.54
N ARG A 74 -8.30 -7.58 -10.65
CA ARG A 74 -8.47 -6.84 -11.91
C ARG A 74 -7.59 -5.61 -11.93
N LEU A 75 -6.64 -5.57 -12.85
CA LEU A 75 -5.74 -4.45 -13.06
C LEU A 75 -6.33 -3.45 -14.06
N LEU A 76 -6.32 -2.15 -13.72
CA LEU A 76 -6.83 -1.07 -14.55
C LEU A 76 -5.78 0.05 -14.70
N PRO A 77 -5.86 0.86 -15.77
CA PRO A 77 -5.08 2.08 -15.90
C PRO A 77 -5.28 3.04 -14.71
N ALA A 78 -4.20 3.71 -14.28
CA ALA A 78 -4.23 4.59 -13.11
C ALA A 78 -5.12 5.84 -13.28
N ASP A 79 -5.34 6.30 -14.50
CA ASP A 79 -6.30 7.37 -14.81
C ASP A 79 -7.76 6.92 -14.63
N LYS A 80 -8.03 5.63 -14.41
CA LYS A 80 -9.36 5.09 -14.05
C LYS A 80 -9.55 4.89 -12.55
N ALA A 81 -8.55 5.28 -11.74
CA ALA A 81 -8.62 5.20 -10.28
C ALA A 81 -9.84 5.92 -9.72
N VAL A 82 -10.46 5.32 -8.71
CA VAL A 82 -11.43 5.95 -7.81
C VAL A 82 -10.96 5.81 -6.36
N LEU A 83 -11.57 6.56 -5.44
CA LEU A 83 -11.26 6.47 -4.02
C LEU A 83 -11.49 5.04 -3.51
N GLY A 84 -10.54 4.52 -2.72
CA GLY A 84 -10.58 3.15 -2.21
C GLY A 84 -10.00 2.09 -3.15
N ASP A 85 -9.67 2.42 -4.40
CA ASP A 85 -8.87 1.50 -5.22
C ASP A 85 -7.48 1.28 -4.59
N LEU A 86 -6.90 0.10 -4.81
CA LEU A 86 -5.51 -0.15 -4.42
C LEU A 86 -4.60 0.32 -5.55
N VAL A 87 -3.62 1.18 -5.26
CA VAL A 87 -2.59 1.55 -6.24
C VAL A 87 -1.44 0.55 -6.16
N VAL A 88 -0.93 0.08 -7.30
CA VAL A 88 0.23 -0.81 -7.37
C VAL A 88 1.32 -0.22 -8.24
N PHE A 89 2.57 -0.40 -7.82
CA PHE A 89 3.75 0.21 -8.44
C PHE A 89 4.65 -0.87 -9.05
N TYR A 90 4.93 -0.72 -10.34
CA TYR A 90 5.81 -1.60 -11.09
C TYR A 90 7.26 -1.16 -10.95
N PHE A 91 8.15 -2.09 -10.60
CA PHE A 91 9.57 -1.84 -10.41
C PHE A 91 10.35 -2.52 -11.54
N PRO A 92 10.85 -1.77 -12.55
CA PRO A 92 11.52 -2.35 -13.72
C PRO A 92 12.71 -3.25 -13.37
N LYS A 93 13.50 -2.88 -12.36
CA LYS A 93 14.64 -3.68 -11.88
C LYS A 93 14.23 -5.05 -11.32
N LEU A 94 13.01 -5.16 -10.80
CA LEU A 94 12.46 -6.41 -10.24
C LEU A 94 11.52 -7.12 -11.22
N GLN A 95 11.22 -6.49 -12.36
CA GLN A 95 10.26 -6.93 -13.38
C GLN A 95 8.90 -7.37 -12.80
N ARG A 96 8.41 -6.65 -11.79
CA ARG A 96 7.14 -6.96 -11.12
C ARG A 96 6.55 -5.77 -10.38
N TYR A 97 5.28 -5.88 -10.01
CA TYR A 97 4.67 -5.03 -8.99
C TYR A 97 5.26 -5.39 -7.61
N ALA A 98 5.80 -4.39 -6.92
CA ALA A 98 6.56 -4.58 -5.68
C ALA A 98 6.15 -3.65 -4.55
N HIS A 99 5.26 -2.69 -4.80
CA HIS A 99 4.71 -1.81 -3.78
C HIS A 99 3.22 -1.57 -4.03
N ILE A 100 2.48 -1.28 -2.96
CA ILE A 100 1.02 -1.13 -2.96
C ILE A 100 0.59 -0.07 -1.93
N GLY A 101 -0.49 0.65 -2.24
CA GLY A 101 -1.12 1.62 -1.34
C GLY A 101 -2.61 1.78 -1.63
N ILE A 102 -3.26 2.75 -0.99
CA ILE A 102 -4.69 3.01 -1.10
C ILE A 102 -4.92 4.39 -1.71
N VAL A 103 -5.75 4.48 -2.75
CA VAL A 103 -6.12 5.76 -3.39
C VAL A 103 -7.07 6.54 -2.47
N VAL A 104 -6.65 7.73 -2.06
CA VAL A 104 -7.40 8.64 -1.17
C VAL A 104 -7.71 9.99 -1.81
N GLY A 105 -7.22 10.24 -3.02
CA GLY A 105 -7.50 11.43 -3.81
C GLY A 105 -7.02 11.27 -5.25
N LYS A 106 -7.52 12.12 -6.15
CA LYS A 106 -7.15 12.09 -7.56
C LYS A 106 -7.33 13.45 -8.20
N THR A 107 -6.35 13.83 -9.03
CA THR A 107 -6.41 14.94 -9.98
C THR A 107 -6.26 14.39 -11.40
N SER A 108 -6.28 15.26 -12.41
CA SER A 108 -6.04 14.85 -13.80
C SER A 108 -4.64 14.27 -14.05
N LYS A 109 -3.65 14.57 -13.18
CA LYS A 109 -2.25 14.17 -13.37
C LYS A 109 -1.69 13.31 -12.24
N ARG A 110 -2.34 13.27 -11.08
CA ARG A 110 -1.80 12.65 -9.86
C ARG A 110 -2.86 11.85 -9.11
N LEU A 111 -2.41 10.80 -8.42
CA LEU A 111 -3.16 10.12 -7.39
C LEU A 111 -2.59 10.52 -6.02
N ASP A 112 -3.45 10.92 -5.11
CA ASP A 112 -3.09 11.00 -3.70
C ASP A 112 -3.38 9.66 -3.05
N VAL A 113 -2.39 9.13 -2.34
CA VAL A 113 -2.42 7.75 -1.85
C VAL A 113 -1.88 7.69 -0.43
N ILE A 114 -2.36 6.73 0.37
CA ILE A 114 -1.76 6.38 1.65
C ILE A 114 -1.06 5.03 1.47
N GLU A 115 0.23 5.01 1.81
CA GLU A 115 1.12 3.87 1.63
C GLU A 115 1.72 3.51 2.99
N GLY A 116 1.86 2.21 3.27
CA GLY A 116 2.65 1.69 4.39
C GLY A 116 4.03 1.26 3.92
N ASN A 117 4.98 1.17 4.84
CA ASN A 117 6.39 0.94 4.53
C ASN A 117 6.91 1.91 3.44
N THR A 118 6.72 3.20 3.70
CA THR A 118 7.18 4.30 2.84
C THR A 118 7.87 5.37 3.69
N ILE A 119 8.33 6.44 3.05
CA ILE A 119 8.82 7.64 3.73
C ILE A 119 7.93 8.84 3.36
N PRO A 120 7.72 9.81 4.28
CA PRO A 120 7.04 11.06 3.95
C PRO A 120 7.68 11.79 2.76
N ASP A 121 6.90 12.57 2.02
CA ASP A 121 7.47 13.45 0.99
C ASP A 121 8.47 14.45 1.62
N GLY A 122 9.64 14.62 0.99
CA GLY A 122 10.72 15.47 1.49
C GLY A 122 11.63 14.85 2.57
N ALA A 123 11.34 13.64 3.05
CA ALA A 123 12.22 12.94 3.99
C ALA A 123 13.53 12.46 3.31
N VAL A 124 14.63 12.54 4.06
CA VAL A 124 15.95 12.00 3.65
C VAL A 124 15.99 10.50 3.95
N GLY A 125 16.27 9.67 2.94
CA GLY A 125 16.37 8.22 3.05
C GLY A 125 16.04 7.51 1.73
N ASP A 126 16.33 6.20 1.65
CA ASP A 126 15.91 5.39 0.50
C ASP A 126 14.39 5.13 0.61
N GLN A 127 13.62 5.47 -0.42
CA GLN A 127 12.19 5.15 -0.48
C GLN A 127 11.92 3.64 -0.46
N ARG A 128 12.94 2.81 -0.71
CA ARG A 128 12.89 1.35 -0.57
C ARG A 128 12.93 0.89 0.88
N GLU A 129 13.57 1.66 1.75
CA GLU A 129 13.67 1.45 3.20
C GLU A 129 12.67 2.37 3.91
N GLY A 130 11.40 2.24 3.51
CA GLY A 130 10.30 2.91 4.19
C GLY A 130 10.29 2.58 5.67
N TYR A 131 9.77 3.49 6.49
CA TYR A 131 9.70 3.28 7.94
C TYR A 131 8.35 3.65 8.53
N GLY A 132 7.40 4.10 7.72
CA GLY A 132 6.10 4.51 8.23
C GLY A 132 4.97 4.50 7.21
N VAL A 133 3.80 4.88 7.70
CA VAL A 133 2.61 5.15 6.89
C VAL A 133 2.60 6.63 6.55
N ALA A 134 2.58 6.95 5.25
CA ALA A 134 2.54 8.34 4.81
C ALA A 134 1.57 8.54 3.65
N LYS A 135 1.05 9.76 3.56
CA LYS A 135 0.33 10.24 2.39
C LYS A 135 1.33 10.71 1.33
N LYS A 136 1.13 10.31 0.09
CA LYS A 136 2.00 10.62 -1.06
C LYS A 136 1.15 11.12 -2.22
N SER A 137 1.71 12.02 -3.04
CA SER A 137 1.12 12.38 -4.32
C SER A 137 1.93 11.80 -5.47
N ARG A 138 1.37 10.84 -6.20
CA ARG A 138 2.05 10.05 -7.25
C ARG A 138 1.60 10.49 -8.64
N LEU A 139 2.54 10.73 -9.55
CA LEU A 139 2.23 11.02 -10.95
C LEU A 139 1.59 9.81 -11.63
N ILE A 140 0.50 10.05 -12.35
CA ILE A 140 -0.10 9.05 -13.24
C ILE A 140 0.90 8.75 -14.36
N SER A 141 1.26 7.47 -14.48
CA SER A 141 2.23 6.96 -15.45
C SER A 141 2.01 5.48 -15.70
N ASP A 142 2.68 4.91 -16.70
CA ASP A 142 2.60 3.48 -17.00
C ASP A 142 3.17 2.58 -15.90
N ARG A 143 3.96 3.14 -14.99
CA ARG A 143 4.54 2.41 -13.85
C ARG A 143 3.59 2.25 -12.68
N ILE A 144 2.43 2.91 -12.70
CA ILE A 144 1.40 2.72 -11.70
C ILE A 144 0.09 2.27 -12.35
N LYS A 145 -0.60 1.34 -11.68
CA LYS A 145 -1.92 0.85 -12.07
C LYS A 145 -2.81 0.82 -10.83
N VAL A 146 -4.11 0.66 -11.02
CA VAL A 146 -5.02 0.37 -9.91
C VAL A 146 -5.53 -1.05 -9.96
N LEU A 147 -5.47 -1.72 -8.82
CA LEU A 147 -5.95 -3.06 -8.59
C LEU A 147 -7.30 -2.95 -7.88
N ARG A 148 -8.34 -3.48 -8.52
CA ARG A 148 -9.67 -3.58 -7.92
C ARG A 148 -9.95 -5.03 -7.55
N GLN A 149 -10.56 -5.23 -6.40
CA GLN A 149 -11.14 -6.51 -6.01
C GLN A 149 -12.18 -6.89 -7.08
N ALA A 150 -12.03 -8.07 -7.66
CA ALA A 150 -12.95 -8.62 -8.66
C ALA A 150 -14.13 -9.29 -7.97
#